data_AF-A0A194XLS6-F1
#
_entry.id   AF-A0A194XLS6-F1
#
_cell.length_a   1.000
_cell.length_b   1.000
_cell.length_c   1.000
_cell.angle_alpha   90.00
_cell.angle_beta   90.00
_cell.angle_gamma   90.00
#
_symmetry.space_group_name_H-M   'P 1'
#
loop_
_entity.id
_entity.type
_entity.pdbx_description
1 polymer ?
#
loop_
_entity_poly.entity_id
_entity_poly.type
_entity_poly.pdbx_seq_one_letter_code
_entity_poly.pdbx_strand_id
1 'polypeptide(L)'
;MLSLSRTENVQIPAGESSAFTYSPLDESADSIRLLSFEKGCDGHSIIRCNLVHRTFREKPVYCALSYTWGQATDVNFPIFVNGKTFSVSKNLFRALEIIVSPSFRHDDKAQPCTLLWIDAICINQQDPLERSKQVSIMDFVYTRASYVLI
;
A
#
# COMPACT_ATOMS: atom_id res chain seq x y z
N MET A 1 -38.76 11.77 -3.33
CA MET A 1 -38.27 10.48 -2.81
C MET A 1 -37.68 9.71 -3.98
N LEU A 2 -36.39 9.89 -4.27
CA LEU A 2 -35.68 9.11 -5.28
C LEU A 2 -34.42 8.57 -4.61
N SER A 3 -34.54 7.36 -4.08
CA SER A 3 -33.41 6.51 -3.73
C SER A 3 -33.01 5.78 -5.01
N LEU A 4 -31.85 6.09 -5.55
CA LEU A 4 -31.15 5.22 -6.49
C LEU A 4 -29.75 5.00 -5.92
N SER A 5 -29.66 3.94 -5.13
CA SER A 5 -28.44 3.24 -4.76
C SER A 5 -27.66 2.89 -6.03
N ARG A 6 -26.65 3.70 -6.36
CA ARG A 6 -25.69 3.41 -7.42
C ARG A 6 -24.60 2.51 -6.83
N THR A 7 -24.88 1.22 -6.78
CA THR A 7 -23.80 0.22 -6.70
C THR A 7 -23.22 0.15 -8.10
N GLU A 8 -22.25 1.01 -8.40
CA GLU A 8 -21.51 0.92 -9.65
C GLU A 8 -20.71 -0.39 -9.61
N ASN A 9 -21.18 -1.37 -10.39
CA ASN A 9 -20.47 -2.60 -10.69
C ASN A 9 -19.17 -2.22 -11.39
N VAL A 10 -18.11 -2.14 -10.60
CA VAL A 10 -16.75 -2.03 -11.11
C VAL A 10 -16.44 -3.31 -11.89
N GLN A 11 -16.53 -3.25 -13.22
CA GLN A 11 -16.11 -4.36 -14.09
C GLN A 11 -14.59 -4.50 -14.01
N ILE A 12 -14.14 -5.57 -13.36
CA ILE A 12 -12.74 -5.99 -13.37
C ILE A 12 -12.41 -6.50 -14.78
N PRO A 13 -11.46 -5.89 -15.52
CA PRO A 13 -11.01 -6.38 -16.81
C PRO A 13 -10.56 -7.85 -16.74
N ALA A 14 -10.84 -8.62 -17.78
CA ALA A 14 -10.70 -10.08 -17.82
C ALA A 14 -9.26 -10.64 -17.63
N GLY A 15 -8.24 -9.79 -17.45
CA GLY A 15 -6.86 -10.16 -17.13
C GLY A 15 -6.43 -9.91 -15.68
N GLU A 16 -7.27 -9.27 -14.86
CA GLU A 16 -6.91 -8.75 -13.53
C GLU A 16 -7.54 -9.55 -12.37
N SER A 17 -7.78 -10.85 -12.56
CA SER A 17 -8.55 -11.66 -11.60
C SER A 17 -7.70 -12.61 -10.73
N SER A 18 -6.38 -12.68 -10.95
CA SER A 18 -5.53 -13.53 -10.11
C SER A 18 -5.20 -12.84 -8.78
N ALA A 19 -5.23 -13.60 -7.68
CA ALA A 19 -4.75 -13.13 -6.38
C ALA A 19 -3.27 -12.75 -6.45
N PHE A 20 -2.90 -11.67 -5.75
CA PHE A 20 -1.52 -11.24 -5.64
C PHE A 20 -0.65 -12.30 -4.95
N THR A 21 0.62 -12.38 -5.35
CA THR A 21 1.62 -13.25 -4.73
C THR A 21 2.93 -12.49 -4.62
N TYR A 22 3.56 -12.57 -3.45
CA TYR A 22 4.85 -11.92 -3.21
C TYR A 22 5.98 -12.63 -3.96
N SER A 23 6.88 -11.84 -4.52
CA SER A 23 8.23 -12.32 -4.86
C SER A 23 9.09 -12.25 -3.60
N PRO A 24 9.85 -13.28 -3.22
CA PRO A 24 10.69 -13.26 -2.01
C PRO A 24 11.64 -12.07 -1.97
N LEU A 25 11.83 -11.50 -0.79
CA LEU A 25 12.91 -10.52 -0.57
C LEU A 25 14.26 -11.24 -0.66
N ASP A 26 15.29 -10.55 -1.15
CA ASP A 26 16.66 -11.06 -1.09
C ASP A 26 17.10 -11.13 0.38
N GLU A 27 17.27 -12.35 0.89
CA GLU A 27 17.64 -12.59 2.28
C GLU A 27 19.07 -12.16 2.61
N SER A 28 19.94 -12.09 1.61
CA SER A 28 21.35 -11.70 1.73
C SER A 28 21.57 -10.19 1.79
N ALA A 29 20.50 -9.42 1.53
CA ALA A 29 20.51 -7.97 1.56
C ALA A 29 19.48 -7.44 2.56
N ASP A 30 19.70 -6.22 3.07
CA ASP A 30 18.73 -5.51 3.90
C ASP A 30 17.60 -4.94 3.02
N SER A 31 16.81 -5.85 2.46
CA SER A 31 15.79 -5.55 1.46
C SER A 31 14.45 -5.21 2.09
N ILE A 32 13.74 -4.28 1.46
CA ILE A 32 12.38 -3.88 1.77
C ILE A 32 11.56 -3.79 0.48
N ARG A 33 10.23 -3.91 0.59
CA ARG A 33 9.33 -3.51 -0.50
C ARG A 33 8.82 -2.10 -0.24
N LEU A 34 8.65 -1.33 -1.29
CA LEU A 34 8.01 -0.02 -1.26
C LEU A 34 6.88 0.01 -2.28
N LEU A 35 5.79 0.68 -1.92
CA LEU A 35 4.61 0.85 -2.72
C LEU A 35 4.70 2.13 -3.54
N SER A 36 4.39 2.04 -4.83
CA SER A 36 4.27 3.17 -5.75
C SER A 36 2.89 3.16 -6.38
N PHE A 37 2.21 4.29 -6.44
CA PHE A 37 0.87 4.35 -7.06
C PHE A 37 0.98 4.53 -8.58
N GLU A 38 0.03 3.96 -9.31
CA GLU A 38 -0.09 4.18 -10.74
C GLU A 38 -0.58 5.62 -11.04
N LYS A 39 -0.25 6.11 -12.24
CA LYS A 39 -0.73 7.42 -12.70
C LYS A 39 -2.25 7.39 -12.84
N GLY A 40 -2.92 8.48 -12.47
CA GLY A 40 -4.37 8.61 -12.60
C GLY A 40 -5.18 8.00 -11.44
N CYS A 41 -4.54 7.42 -10.43
CA CYS A 41 -5.22 7.15 -9.15
C CYS A 41 -5.58 8.48 -8.49
N ASP A 42 -6.87 8.81 -8.47
CA ASP A 42 -7.44 10.06 -7.99
C ASP A 42 -8.34 9.89 -6.75
N GLY A 43 -8.45 8.65 -6.23
CA GLY A 43 -9.30 8.31 -5.09
C GLY A 43 -10.78 8.09 -5.44
N HIS A 44 -11.19 8.32 -6.69
CA HIS A 44 -12.52 8.01 -7.20
C HIS A 44 -12.55 6.72 -8.03
N SER A 45 -11.38 6.27 -8.47
CA SER A 45 -11.13 5.01 -9.17
C SER A 45 -10.52 3.96 -8.23
N ILE A 46 -10.55 2.68 -8.66
CA ILE A 46 -9.91 1.59 -7.90
C ILE A 46 -8.44 1.92 -7.67
N ILE A 47 -7.97 1.77 -6.44
CA ILE A 47 -6.56 1.99 -6.09
C ILE A 47 -5.69 0.95 -6.79
N ARG A 48 -4.71 1.44 -7.56
CA ARG A 48 -3.72 0.63 -8.28
C ARG A 48 -2.32 1.06 -7.89
N CYS A 49 -1.48 0.08 -7.58
CA CYS A 49 -0.13 0.32 -7.12
C CYS A 49 0.81 -0.82 -7.51
N ASN A 50 2.09 -0.56 -7.38
CA ASN A 50 3.16 -1.51 -7.66
C ASN A 50 4.09 -1.62 -6.46
N LEU A 51 4.49 -2.85 -6.12
CA LEU A 51 5.53 -3.12 -5.14
C LEU A 51 6.89 -3.23 -5.83
N VAL A 52 7.82 -2.40 -5.39
CA VAL A 52 9.22 -2.40 -5.86
C VAL A 52 10.15 -2.85 -4.75
N HIS A 53 11.10 -3.72 -5.08
CA HIS A 53 12.14 -4.15 -4.13
C HIS A 53 13.25 -3.09 -4.08
N ARG A 54 13.69 -2.75 -2.88
CA ARG A 54 14.80 -1.83 -2.61
C ARG A 54 15.66 -2.36 -1.48
N THR A 55 16.87 -1.87 -1.39
CA THR A 55 17.74 -2.12 -0.24
C THR A 55 18.03 -0.83 0.50
N PHE A 56 18.29 -0.87 1.81
CA PHE A 56 18.68 0.35 2.53
C PHE A 56 20.02 0.94 2.05
N ARG A 57 20.87 0.14 1.41
CA ARG A 57 22.13 0.57 0.79
C ARG A 57 21.89 1.58 -0.34
N GLU A 58 20.81 1.42 -1.10
CA GLU A 58 20.40 2.35 -2.15
C GLU A 58 19.93 3.71 -1.61
N LYS A 59 19.71 3.82 -0.29
CA LYS A 59 19.16 5.00 0.38
C LYS A 59 17.86 5.48 -0.29
N PRO A 60 16.83 4.61 -0.43
CA PRO A 60 15.59 5.01 -1.06
C PRO A 60 14.93 6.14 -0.26
N VAL A 61 14.34 7.10 -0.98
CA VAL A 61 13.50 8.15 -0.40
C VAL A 61 12.05 7.64 -0.39
N TYR A 62 11.46 7.51 0.80
CA TYR A 62 10.11 7.00 0.98
C TYR A 62 9.46 7.58 2.24
N CYS A 63 8.14 7.52 2.27
CA CYS A 63 7.33 7.82 3.46
C CYS A 63 6.88 6.50 4.09
N ALA A 64 6.70 6.45 5.40
CA ALA A 64 6.03 5.33 6.06
C ALA A 64 4.60 5.72 6.43
N LEU A 65 3.66 4.79 6.36
CA LEU A 65 2.31 4.97 6.88
C LEU A 65 2.21 4.35 8.26
N SER A 66 1.74 5.13 9.23
CA SER A 66 1.23 4.64 10.51
C SER A 66 -0.29 4.78 10.48
N TYR A 67 -1.01 3.73 10.83
CA TYR A 67 -2.48 3.75 10.84
C TYR A 67 -3.01 2.77 11.87
N THR A 68 -4.23 3.00 12.34
CA THR A 68 -4.89 2.05 13.22
C THR A 68 -5.36 0.84 12.43
N TRP A 69 -4.91 -0.34 12.84
CA TRP A 69 -5.33 -1.59 12.24
C TRP A 69 -6.85 -1.78 12.40
N GLY A 70 -7.50 -2.34 11.38
CA GLY A 70 -8.92 -2.68 11.44
C GLY A 70 -9.18 -3.86 12.40
N GLN A 71 -10.45 -4.14 12.67
CA GLN A 71 -10.83 -5.33 13.40
C GLN A 71 -10.78 -6.56 12.47
N ALA A 72 -10.45 -7.73 13.02
CA ALA A 72 -10.39 -8.97 12.23
C ALA A 72 -11.73 -9.36 11.58
N THR A 73 -12.84 -8.84 12.12
CA THR A 73 -14.20 -9.03 11.62
C THR A 73 -14.59 -8.04 10.52
N ASP A 74 -13.75 -7.05 10.24
CA ASP A 74 -14.08 -6.03 9.23
C ASP A 74 -14.05 -6.63 7.82
N VAL A 75 -14.94 -6.13 6.98
CA VAL A 75 -14.92 -6.42 5.55
C VAL A 75 -13.65 -5.83 4.94
N ASN A 76 -12.88 -6.66 4.24
CA ASN A 76 -11.71 -6.22 3.49
C ASN A 76 -12.12 -5.63 2.13
N PHE A 77 -11.35 -4.66 1.67
CA PHE A 77 -11.57 -3.93 0.43
C PHE A 77 -10.50 -4.32 -0.59
N PRO A 78 -10.88 -4.56 -1.86
CA PRO A 78 -9.92 -4.91 -2.89
C PRO A 78 -9.17 -3.68 -3.41
N ILE A 79 -7.88 -3.85 -3.64
CA ILE A 79 -7.02 -2.97 -4.43
C ILE A 79 -6.24 -3.81 -5.45
N PHE A 80 -5.54 -3.17 -6.38
CA PHE A 80 -4.62 -3.86 -7.27
C PHE A 80 -3.16 -3.56 -6.91
N VAL A 81 -2.38 -4.62 -6.71
CA VAL A 81 -0.93 -4.58 -6.52
C VAL A 81 -0.28 -5.34 -7.66
N ASN A 82 0.60 -4.70 -8.44
CA ASN A 82 1.21 -5.29 -9.64
C ASN A 82 0.16 -5.89 -10.60
N GLY A 83 -0.97 -5.22 -10.78
CA GLY A 83 -2.10 -5.68 -11.62
C GLY A 83 -2.90 -6.88 -11.07
N LYS A 84 -2.66 -7.30 -9.82
CA LYS A 84 -3.33 -8.44 -9.18
C LYS A 84 -4.13 -8.02 -7.96
N THR A 85 -5.21 -8.74 -7.67
CA THR A 85 -6.11 -8.42 -6.54
C THR A 85 -5.40 -8.63 -5.20
N PHE A 86 -5.44 -7.61 -4.36
CA PHE A 86 -4.94 -7.63 -2.99
C PHE A 86 -6.02 -7.06 -2.06
N SER A 87 -6.24 -7.71 -0.91
CA SER A 87 -7.27 -7.30 0.06
C SER A 87 -6.64 -6.52 1.20
N VAL A 88 -7.15 -5.32 1.47
CA VAL A 88 -6.73 -4.47 2.60
C VAL A 88 -7.87 -4.25 3.59
N SER A 89 -7.54 -3.97 4.84
CA SER A 89 -8.55 -3.58 5.84
C SER A 89 -9.25 -2.26 5.46
N LYS A 90 -10.44 -2.04 6.00
CA LYS A 90 -11.20 -0.79 5.81
C LYS A 90 -10.39 0.46 6.15
N ASN A 91 -9.68 0.46 7.28
CA ASN A 91 -8.90 1.61 7.75
C ASN A 91 -7.76 1.92 6.78
N LEU A 92 -7.04 0.88 6.34
CA LEU A 92 -5.98 1.04 5.36
C LEU A 92 -6.54 1.54 4.02
N PHE A 93 -7.67 1.00 3.56
CA PHE A 93 -8.31 1.48 2.33
C PHE A 93 -8.64 2.96 2.38
N ARG A 94 -9.24 3.45 3.48
CA ARG A 94 -9.53 4.87 3.67
C ARG A 94 -8.28 5.74 3.70
N ALA A 95 -7.22 5.28 4.38
CA ALA A 95 -5.93 5.98 4.37
C ALA A 95 -5.36 6.09 2.96
N LEU A 96 -5.42 5.01 2.17
CA LEU A 96 -4.97 5.00 0.79
C LEU A 96 -5.80 5.96 -0.09
N GLU A 97 -7.12 6.02 0.04
CA GLU A 97 -7.99 6.96 -0.68
C GLU A 97 -7.54 8.42 -0.47
N ILE A 98 -7.21 8.79 0.77
CA ILE A 98 -6.71 10.13 1.11
C ILE A 98 -5.36 10.38 0.45
N ILE A 99 -4.42 9.43 0.56
CA ILE A 99 -3.06 9.55 0.01
C ILE A 99 -3.06 9.67 -1.52
N VAL A 100 -3.99 9.01 -2.21
CA VAL A 100 -4.10 9.11 -3.68
C VAL A 100 -4.87 10.35 -4.14
N SER A 101 -5.61 11.01 -3.26
CA SER A 101 -6.42 12.18 -3.63
C SER A 101 -5.57 13.32 -4.21
N PRO A 102 -6.07 14.05 -5.23
CA PRO A 102 -5.35 15.17 -5.81
C PRO A 102 -4.99 16.25 -4.79
N SER A 103 -5.86 16.49 -3.80
CA SER A 103 -5.62 17.50 -2.75
C SER A 103 -4.41 17.18 -1.88
N PHE A 104 -4.18 15.90 -1.57
CA PHE A 104 -3.01 15.49 -0.80
C PHE A 104 -1.72 15.57 -1.63
N ARG A 105 -1.81 15.30 -2.95
CA ARG A 105 -0.65 15.27 -3.85
C ARG A 105 -0.21 16.63 -4.39
N HIS A 106 -1.11 17.61 -4.44
CA HIS A 106 -0.82 18.96 -4.98
C HIS A 106 -0.46 19.99 -3.88
N ASP A 107 -0.47 19.59 -2.61
CA ASP A 107 0.05 20.46 -1.56
C ASP A 107 1.57 20.39 -1.57
N ASP A 108 2.23 21.40 -2.13
CA ASP A 108 3.70 21.54 -2.18
C ASP A 108 4.36 21.46 -0.79
N LYS A 109 3.60 21.63 0.30
CA LYS A 109 4.07 21.44 1.68
C LYS A 109 3.90 20.01 2.17
N ALA A 110 2.93 19.25 1.64
CA ALA A 110 2.74 17.84 1.92
C ALA A 110 3.51 17.03 0.89
N GLN A 111 4.85 17.04 0.97
CA GLN A 111 5.72 16.31 0.04
C GLN A 111 5.27 14.84 -0.08
N PRO A 112 4.59 14.44 -1.17
CA PRO A 112 4.09 13.09 -1.24
C PRO A 112 5.28 12.26 -1.72
N CYS A 113 5.94 11.56 -0.81
CA CYS A 113 6.95 10.60 -1.22
C CYS A 113 6.34 9.71 -2.31
N THR A 114 7.01 9.60 -3.45
CA THR A 114 6.53 8.76 -4.56
C THR A 114 6.52 7.28 -4.19
N LEU A 115 7.20 6.93 -3.10
CA LEU A 115 7.27 5.61 -2.51
C LEU A 115 6.74 5.64 -1.07
N LEU A 116 5.90 4.66 -0.74
CA LEU A 116 5.35 4.45 0.58
C LEU A 116 5.75 3.08 1.13
N TRP A 117 6.06 3.03 2.42
CA TRP A 117 6.14 1.77 3.16
C TRP A 117 4.88 1.62 4.01
N ILE A 118 4.21 0.49 3.87
CA ILE A 118 2.97 0.13 4.59
C ILE A 118 3.13 -1.31 5.02
N ASP A 119 3.22 -1.58 6.33
CA ASP A 119 3.48 -2.91 6.88
C ASP A 119 2.58 -4.03 6.32
N ALA A 120 1.28 -3.78 6.20
CA ALA A 120 0.31 -4.76 5.73
C ALA A 120 0.44 -5.11 4.24
N ILE A 121 1.14 -4.29 3.44
CA ILE A 121 1.32 -4.52 1.99
C ILE A 121 2.79 -4.80 1.64
N CYS A 122 3.75 -4.18 2.32
CA CYS A 122 5.17 -4.31 2.00
C CYS A 122 5.78 -5.58 2.58
N ILE A 123 5.19 -6.11 3.66
CA ILE A 123 5.57 -7.36 4.31
C ILE A 123 4.62 -8.47 3.87
N ASN A 124 5.17 -9.64 3.50
CA ASN A 124 4.38 -10.83 3.28
C ASN A 124 3.85 -11.37 4.61
N GLN A 125 2.64 -10.93 4.98
CA GLN A 125 2.00 -11.30 6.25
C GLN A 125 1.71 -12.81 6.39
N GLN A 126 1.69 -13.55 5.26
CA GLN A 126 1.45 -14.99 5.22
C GLN A 126 2.73 -15.83 5.39
N ASP A 127 3.92 -15.20 5.34
CA ASP A 127 5.20 -15.83 5.61
C ASP A 127 5.70 -15.42 7.01
N PRO A 128 5.62 -16.32 8.02
CA PRO A 128 6.02 -15.99 9.38
C PRO A 128 7.51 -15.65 9.52
N LEU A 129 8.38 -16.21 8.68
CA LEU A 129 9.82 -15.95 8.72
C LEU A 129 10.12 -14.56 8.16
N GLU A 130 9.57 -14.24 6.98
CA GLU A 130 9.70 -12.90 6.41
C GLU A 130 9.09 -11.86 7.35
N ARG A 131 7.87 -12.10 7.86
CA ARG A 131 7.19 -11.18 8.77
C ARG A 131 8.00 -10.91 10.02
N SER A 132 8.54 -11.95 10.66
CA SER A 132 9.34 -11.77 11.88
C SER A 132 10.62 -10.97 11.61
N LYS A 133 11.30 -11.24 10.48
CA LYS A 133 12.49 -10.48 10.07
C LYS A 133 12.15 -9.02 9.81
N GLN A 134 11.09 -8.72 9.05
CA GLN A 134 10.69 -7.35 8.75
C GLN A 134 10.20 -6.57 9.98
N VAL A 135 9.46 -7.22 10.89
CA VAL A 135 9.05 -6.61 12.17
C VAL A 135 10.26 -6.27 13.04
N SER A 136 11.30 -7.12 13.05
CA SER A 136 12.52 -6.86 13.83
C SER A 136 13.33 -5.64 13.37
N ILE A 137 13.07 -5.13 12.16
CA ILE A 137 13.73 -3.94 11.60
C ILE A 137 12.75 -2.76 11.42
N MET A 138 11.55 -2.86 11.98
CA MET A 138 10.48 -1.86 11.77
C MET A 138 10.89 -0.48 12.28
N ASP A 139 11.53 -0.41 13.45
CA ASP A 139 12.10 0.81 14.00
C ASP A 139 13.08 1.49 13.04
N PHE A 140 13.94 0.70 12.39
CA PHE A 140 14.89 1.17 11.38
C PHE A 140 14.19 1.67 10.11
N VAL A 141 13.12 0.99 9.67
CA VAL A 141 12.29 1.42 8.54
C VAL A 141 11.65 2.79 8.83
N TYR A 142 11.01 2.96 9.98
CA TYR A 142 10.37 4.24 10.33
C TYR A 142 11.40 5.36 10.53
N THR A 143 12.52 5.07 11.18
CA THR A 143 13.60 6.07 11.43
C THR A 143 14.21 6.60 10.12
N ARG A 144 14.22 5.79 9.06
CA ARG A 144 14.79 6.17 7.76
C ARG A 144 13.77 6.73 6.77
N ALA A 145 12.48 6.67 7.09
CA ALA A 145 11.47 7.31 6.27
C ALA A 145 11.67 8.83 6.30
N SER A 146 11.47 9.49 5.16
CA SER A 146 11.54 10.95 5.09
C SER A 146 10.43 11.61 5.91
N TYR A 147 9.25 10.97 5.92
CA TYR A 147 8.11 11.36 6.75
C TYR A 147 7.34 10.12 7.19
N VAL A 148 6.64 10.25 8.31
CA VAL A 148 5.64 9.29 8.76
C VAL A 148 4.27 9.94 8.65
N LEU A 149 3.41 9.36 7.82
CA LEU A 149 2.02 9.75 7.67
C LEU A 149 1.19 9.06 8.77
N ILE A 150 0.24 9.77 9.37
CA ILE A 150 -0.62 9.30 10.48
C ILE A 150 -2.07 9.59 10.14
#